data_AF-A0A974YCZ9-F1
#
_entry.id   AF-A0A974YCZ9-F1
#
_cell.length_a   1.000
_cell.length_b   1.000
_cell.length_c   1.000
_cell.angle_alpha   90.00
_cell.angle_beta   90.00
_cell.angle_gamma   90.00
#
_symmetry.space_group_name_H-M   'P 1'
#
loop_
_entity.id
_entity.type
_entity.pdbx_description
1 polymer ?
#
loop_
_entity_poly.entity_id
_entity_poly.type
_entity_poly.pdbx_seq_one_letter_code
_entity_poly.pdbx_strand_id
1 'polypeptide(L)'
;MTNATKSVMTGGCQCGAVRYALMSEPTHASICHCRMCQKAFGNYFAPLTGVPRKDLVWTKGELGVFRSSEAAERGFCRDCGTPLTYSYLENDRISVSIGSLDEPGRVTPEIQYGLESKLPAFEMLHTLPGQRTDDYATPAELEKMASRQHPDHD
;
A
#
# COMPACT_ATOMS: atom_id res chain seq x y z
N MET A 1 -27.28 -10.50 19.60
CA MET A 1 -27.01 -10.32 18.16
C MET A 1 -26.15 -9.08 18.03
N THR A 2 -24.83 -9.25 18.03
CA THR A 2 -23.89 -8.14 17.90
C THR A 2 -23.88 -7.71 16.44
N ASN A 3 -24.31 -6.48 16.15
CA ASN A 3 -24.14 -5.86 14.84
C ASN A 3 -22.64 -5.85 14.51
N ALA A 4 -22.19 -6.82 13.72
CA ALA A 4 -20.88 -6.76 13.10
C ALA A 4 -20.93 -5.60 12.11
N THR A 5 -20.31 -4.48 12.46
CA THR A 5 -20.11 -3.38 11.53
C THR A 5 -19.33 -3.96 10.35
N LYS A 6 -19.95 -4.00 9.16
CA LYS A 6 -19.31 -4.52 7.95
C LYS A 6 -18.14 -3.60 7.57
N SER A 7 -16.97 -4.15 7.28
CA SER A 7 -15.85 -3.39 6.72
C SER A 7 -16.20 -2.85 5.34
N VAL A 8 -15.63 -1.70 4.97
CA VAL A 8 -15.84 -1.08 3.64
C VAL A 8 -14.78 -1.51 2.61
N MET A 9 -13.58 -1.83 3.10
CA MET A 9 -12.43 -2.30 2.33
C MET A 9 -11.56 -3.20 3.20
N THR A 10 -10.82 -4.09 2.57
CA THR A 10 -9.82 -4.95 3.19
C THR A 10 -8.49 -4.82 2.47
N GLY A 11 -7.44 -5.32 3.10
CA GLY A 11 -6.11 -5.32 2.51
C GLY A 11 -5.13 -6.11 3.36
N GLY A 12 -3.88 -6.14 2.91
CA GLY A 12 -2.82 -6.82 3.61
C GLY A 12 -1.53 -6.86 2.83
N CYS A 13 -0.59 -7.61 3.38
CA CYS A 13 0.70 -7.81 2.74
C CYS A 13 0.64 -8.87 1.63
N GLN A 14 1.66 -8.87 0.77
CA GLN A 14 1.73 -9.77 -0.39
C GLN A 14 1.65 -11.25 0.00
N CYS A 15 2.23 -11.67 1.13
CA CYS A 15 2.17 -13.06 1.59
C CYS A 15 0.92 -13.40 2.41
N GLY A 16 0.11 -12.41 2.80
CA GLY A 16 -1.08 -12.61 3.63
C GLY A 16 -0.82 -12.97 5.09
N ALA A 17 0.41 -12.85 5.58
CA ALA A 17 0.73 -13.01 7.00
C ALA A 17 0.10 -11.91 7.85
N VAL A 18 0.02 -10.69 7.31
CA VAL A 18 -0.65 -9.53 7.90
C VAL A 18 -1.83 -9.11 7.03
N ARG A 19 -3.02 -9.00 7.63
CA ARG A 19 -4.28 -8.59 6.99
C ARG A 19 -5.01 -7.57 7.86
N TYR A 20 -5.78 -6.70 7.23
CA TYR A 20 -6.53 -5.64 7.89
C TYR A 20 -7.87 -5.35 7.20
N ALA A 21 -8.76 -4.75 7.96
CA ALA A 21 -10.05 -4.23 7.51
C ALA A 21 -10.15 -2.73 7.82
N LEU A 22 -10.71 -1.96 6.89
CA LEU A 22 -11.09 -0.57 7.07
C LEU A 22 -12.59 -0.49 7.38
N MET A 23 -12.94 0.18 8.47
CA MET A 23 -14.32 0.34 8.93
C MET A 23 -14.99 1.61 8.40
N SER A 24 -14.21 2.50 7.79
CA SER A 24 -14.64 3.76 7.18
C SER A 24 -13.96 3.94 5.82
N GLU A 25 -14.60 4.67 4.90
CA GLU A 25 -13.99 5.00 3.61
C GLU A 25 -12.66 5.75 3.81
N PRO A 26 -11.57 5.32 3.15
CA PRO A 26 -10.31 6.01 3.25
C PRO A 26 -10.37 7.34 2.50
N THR A 27 -9.72 8.35 3.06
CA THR A 27 -9.71 9.74 2.55
C THR A 27 -8.28 10.26 2.47
N HIS A 28 -8.07 11.38 1.78
CA HIS A 28 -6.74 11.99 1.59
C HIS A 28 -5.79 11.05 0.84
N ALA A 29 -6.30 10.42 -0.23
CA ALA A 29 -5.48 9.62 -1.12
C ALA A 29 -4.40 10.52 -1.74
N SER A 30 -3.13 10.13 -1.60
CA SER A 30 -2.00 10.98 -1.94
C SER A 30 -0.82 10.18 -2.46
N ILE A 31 0.05 10.88 -3.18
CA ILE A 31 1.36 10.38 -3.59
C ILE A 31 2.44 11.20 -2.88
N CYS A 32 3.35 10.54 -2.15
CA CYS A 32 4.49 11.21 -1.54
C CYS A 32 5.79 10.83 -2.25
N HIS A 33 6.49 11.84 -2.76
CA HIS A 33 7.74 11.70 -3.53
C HIS A 33 9.01 11.85 -2.67
N CYS A 34 8.88 12.19 -1.39
CA CYS A 34 10.04 12.48 -0.55
C CYS A 34 10.99 11.27 -0.46
N ARG A 35 12.28 11.53 -0.23
CA ARG A 35 13.31 10.48 -0.21
C ARG A 35 13.03 9.37 0.80
N MET A 36 12.42 9.67 1.95
CA MET A 36 12.04 8.66 2.93
C MET A 36 10.93 7.73 2.41
N CYS A 37 9.95 8.28 1.70
CA CYS A 37 8.87 7.51 1.07
C CYS A 37 9.40 6.62 -0.05
N GLN A 38 10.30 7.15 -0.89
CA GLN A 38 10.99 6.34 -1.91
C GLN A 38 11.69 5.12 -1.28
N LYS A 39 12.44 5.34 -0.19
CA LYS A 39 13.17 4.27 0.50
C LYS A 39 12.26 3.29 1.23
N ALA A 40 11.22 3.78 1.89
CA ALA A 40 10.29 2.93 2.63
C ALA A 40 9.48 2.00 1.72
N PHE A 41 9.16 2.44 0.50
CA PHE A 41 8.40 1.66 -0.47
C PHE A 41 9.31 0.92 -1.47
N GLY A 42 10.60 1.25 -1.51
CA GLY A 42 11.50 0.77 -2.56
C GLY A 42 11.07 1.18 -3.97
N ASN A 43 10.37 2.32 -4.09
CA ASN A 43 9.69 2.75 -5.32
C ASN A 43 9.91 4.25 -5.60
N TYR A 44 9.42 4.77 -6.73
CA TYR A 44 9.51 6.18 -7.11
C TYR A 44 8.75 7.12 -6.18
N PHE A 45 7.72 6.60 -5.49
CA PHE A 45 6.88 7.32 -4.54
C PHE A 45 6.14 6.35 -3.61
N ALA A 46 5.46 6.89 -2.60
CA ALA A 46 4.54 6.16 -1.74
C ALA A 46 3.09 6.56 -2.04
N PRO A 47 2.24 5.65 -2.57
CA PRO A 47 0.81 5.88 -2.66
C PRO A 47 0.14 5.55 -1.31
N LEU A 48 -0.50 6.54 -0.69
CA LEU A 48 -1.02 6.47 0.67
C LEU A 48 -2.47 6.96 0.72
N THR A 49 -3.29 6.36 1.59
CA THR A 49 -4.64 6.86 1.90
C THR A 49 -4.97 6.63 3.37
N GLY A 50 -5.78 7.50 3.98
CA GLY A 50 -5.92 7.59 5.43
C GLY A 50 -7.30 7.29 5.98
N VAL A 51 -7.34 6.66 7.16
CA VAL A 51 -8.53 6.48 8.00
C VAL A 51 -8.23 6.97 9.43
N PRO A 52 -9.26 7.24 10.25
CA PRO A 52 -9.08 7.30 11.71
C PRO A 52 -8.47 5.98 12.20
N ARG A 53 -7.53 6.02 13.14
CA ARG A 53 -6.85 4.83 13.67
C ARG A 53 -7.80 3.77 14.20
N LYS A 54 -8.88 4.20 14.86
CA LYS A 54 -9.93 3.31 15.37
C LYS A 54 -10.66 2.52 14.28
N ASP A 55 -10.60 2.98 13.03
CA ASP A 55 -11.28 2.39 11.89
C ASP A 55 -10.33 1.49 11.07
N LEU A 56 -9.06 1.35 11.48
CA LEU A 56 -8.14 0.33 10.95
C LEU A 56 -8.07 -0.84 11.95
N VAL A 57 -8.58 -2.00 11.55
CA VAL A 57 -8.62 -3.21 12.36
C VAL A 57 -7.70 -4.26 11.76
N TRP A 58 -6.74 -4.76 12.53
CA TRP A 58 -5.93 -5.91 12.11
C TRP A 58 -6.74 -7.20 12.24
N THR A 59 -6.94 -7.90 11.14
CA THR A 59 -7.72 -9.16 11.09
C THR A 59 -6.83 -10.39 11.22
N LYS A 60 -5.54 -10.25 10.89
CA LYS A 60 -4.53 -11.32 11.01
C LYS A 60 -3.13 -10.75 11.13
N GLY A 61 -2.30 -11.40 11.96
CA GLY A 61 -0.87 -11.11 12.10
C GLY A 61 -0.57 -9.76 12.75
N GLU A 62 0.72 -9.46 12.86
CA GLU A 62 1.23 -8.23 13.47
C GLU A 62 2.21 -7.51 12.55
N LEU A 63 2.25 -6.18 12.68
CA LEU A 63 3.18 -5.35 11.94
C LEU A 63 4.61 -5.41 12.50
N GLY A 64 5.59 -5.34 11.61
CA GLY A 64 6.86 -4.70 11.91
C GLY A 64 6.70 -3.19 11.86
N VAL A 65 7.34 -2.46 12.77
CA VAL A 65 7.30 -1.00 12.82
C VAL A 65 8.71 -0.44 12.76
N PHE A 66 8.91 0.60 11.94
CA PHE A 66 10.14 1.37 11.88
C PHE A 66 9.84 2.86 12.12
N ARG A 67 10.41 3.42 13.19
CA ARG A 67 10.34 4.85 13.50
C ARG A 67 11.26 5.61 12.53
N SER A 68 10.70 6.02 11.40
CA SER A 68 11.46 6.62 10.31
C SER A 68 11.92 8.06 10.58
N SER A 69 11.33 8.74 11.56
CA SER A 69 11.77 10.01 12.10
C SER A 69 11.26 10.20 13.53
N GLU A 70 11.68 11.28 14.18
CA GLU A 70 11.12 11.64 15.49
C GLU A 70 9.61 11.85 15.46
N ALA A 71 9.04 12.22 14.31
CA ALA A 71 7.62 12.53 14.15
C ALA A 71 6.79 11.36 13.60
N ALA A 72 7.38 10.40 12.89
CA ALA A 72 6.63 9.43 12.10
C ALA A 72 7.21 8.01 12.09
N GLU A 73 6.31 7.04 12.04
CA GLU A 73 6.59 5.60 11.95
C GLU A 73 5.92 4.96 10.74
N ARG A 74 6.44 3.78 10.36
CA ARG A 74 6.02 3.03 9.19
C ARG A 74 5.83 1.56 9.55
N GLY A 75 4.67 1.02 9.23
CA GLY A 75 4.35 -0.40 9.41
C GLY A 75 4.64 -1.19 8.14
N PHE A 76 5.16 -2.41 8.29
CA PHE A 76 5.46 -3.33 7.20
C PHE A 76 5.28 -4.79 7.64
N CYS A 77 5.13 -5.70 6.69
CA CYS A 77 5.14 -7.13 6.99
C CYS A 77 6.58 -7.61 7.20
N ARG A 78 6.86 -8.25 8.35
CA ARG A 78 8.19 -8.80 8.64
C ARG A 78 8.58 -9.97 7.73
N ASP A 79 7.60 -10.67 7.18
CA ASP A 79 7.83 -11.90 6.41
C ASP A 79 8.12 -11.62 4.93
N CYS A 80 7.39 -10.68 4.32
CA CYS A 80 7.54 -10.35 2.90
C CYS A 80 7.98 -8.90 2.61
N GLY A 81 8.15 -8.07 3.64
CA GLY A 81 8.63 -6.69 3.50
C GLY A 81 7.60 -5.69 2.94
N THR A 82 6.37 -6.12 2.62
CA THR A 82 5.35 -5.21 2.07
C THR A 82 5.12 -4.01 2.99
N PRO A 83 5.27 -2.76 2.49
CA PRO A 83 4.91 -1.57 3.26
C PRO A 83 3.39 -1.53 3.45
N LEU A 84 2.95 -1.30 4.68
CA LEU A 84 1.55 -1.36 5.04
C LEU A 84 1.03 -0.02 5.53
N THR A 85 1.71 0.63 6.46
CA THR A 85 1.21 1.87 7.07
C THR A 85 2.25 2.98 7.17
N TYR A 86 1.74 4.21 7.24
CA TYR A 86 2.48 5.40 7.62
C TYR A 86 1.66 6.18 8.65
N SER A 87 2.28 6.65 9.73
CA SER A 87 1.59 7.45 10.73
C SER A 87 2.50 8.43 11.47
N TYR A 88 1.97 9.60 11.80
CA TYR A 88 2.62 10.51 12.76
C TYR A 88 2.30 10.05 14.19
N LEU A 89 3.28 10.10 15.11
CA LEU A 89 3.17 9.52 16.45
C LEU A 89 2.01 10.13 17.27
N GLU A 90 1.77 11.43 17.15
CA GLU A 90 0.73 12.17 17.89
C GLU A 90 -0.44 12.56 16.96
N ASN A 91 -0.97 11.60 16.20
CA ASN A 91 -2.07 11.83 15.28
C ASN A 91 -3.12 10.73 15.44
N ASP A 92 -4.40 11.06 15.36
CA ASP A 92 -5.52 10.11 15.43
C ASP A 92 -5.80 9.41 14.10
N ARG A 93 -5.09 9.78 13.04
CA ARG A 93 -5.15 9.18 11.70
C ARG A 93 -3.95 8.29 11.41
N ILE A 94 -4.20 7.27 10.59
CA ILE A 94 -3.18 6.37 10.04
C ILE A 94 -3.42 6.23 8.55
N SER A 95 -2.33 6.24 7.78
CA SER A 95 -2.39 5.92 6.35
C SER A 95 -2.05 4.46 6.11
N VAL A 96 -2.77 3.83 5.21
CA VAL A 96 -2.40 2.55 4.59
C VAL A 96 -1.81 2.80 3.21
N SER A 97 -0.97 1.88 2.75
CA SER A 97 -0.45 1.89 1.38
C SER A 97 -1.58 1.53 0.41
N ILE A 98 -1.85 2.36 -0.60
CA ILE A 98 -2.98 2.09 -1.52
C ILE A 98 -2.81 0.72 -2.20
N GLY A 99 -1.59 0.37 -2.62
CA GLY A 99 -1.29 -0.92 -3.25
C GLY A 99 -1.36 -2.14 -2.31
N SER A 100 -1.61 -1.95 -1.01
CA SER A 100 -1.88 -3.06 -0.08
C SER A 100 -3.37 -3.28 0.16
N LEU A 101 -4.25 -2.47 -0.44
CA LEU A 101 -5.69 -2.74 -0.48
C LEU A 101 -5.98 -3.89 -1.44
N ASP A 102 -7.01 -4.66 -1.14
CA ASP A 102 -7.46 -5.74 -2.01
C ASP A 102 -8.08 -5.20 -3.32
N GLU A 103 -8.70 -4.01 -3.27
CA GLU A 103 -9.26 -3.31 -4.43
C GLU A 103 -8.63 -1.90 -4.58
N PRO A 104 -7.33 -1.80 -4.94
CA PRO A 104 -6.62 -0.51 -4.94
C PRO A 104 -7.20 0.49 -5.95
N GLY A 105 -7.83 0.01 -7.02
CA GLY A 105 -8.47 0.85 -8.05
C GLY A 105 -9.67 1.66 -7.56
N ARG A 106 -10.21 1.38 -6.36
CA ARG A 106 -11.28 2.19 -5.74
C ARG A 106 -10.76 3.48 -5.12
N VAL A 107 -9.45 3.64 -4.98
CA VAL A 107 -8.82 4.80 -4.33
C VAL A 107 -7.96 5.56 -5.33
N THR A 108 -8.46 6.72 -5.76
CA THR A 108 -7.74 7.62 -6.68
C THR A 108 -6.97 8.66 -5.88
N PRO A 109 -5.64 8.80 -6.05
CA PRO A 109 -4.88 9.89 -5.44
C PRO A 109 -5.37 11.28 -5.89
N GLU A 110 -5.50 12.20 -4.93
CA GLU A 110 -6.05 13.55 -5.15
C GLU A 110 -4.97 14.64 -5.01
N ILE A 111 -3.85 14.33 -4.34
CA ILE A 111 -2.79 15.28 -4.04
C ILE A 111 -1.40 14.64 -4.08
N GLN A 112 -0.37 15.44 -4.38
CA GLN A 112 1.02 15.02 -4.36
C GLN A 112 1.85 15.88 -3.40
N TYR A 113 2.74 15.23 -2.65
CA TYR A 113 3.65 15.86 -1.68
C TYR A 113 5.11 15.54 -1.99
N GLY A 114 6.03 16.37 -1.50
CA GLY A 114 7.48 16.15 -1.64
C GLY A 114 7.99 16.30 -3.08
N LEU A 115 7.36 17.17 -3.86
CA LEU A 115 7.62 17.33 -5.30
C LEU A 115 9.08 17.71 -5.60
N GLU A 116 9.79 18.34 -4.66
CA GLU A 116 11.23 18.61 -4.75
C GLU A 116 12.08 17.34 -4.92
N SER A 117 11.55 16.18 -4.53
CA SER A 117 12.19 14.87 -4.71
C SER A 117 11.54 14.02 -5.80
N LYS A 118 10.54 14.54 -6.53
CA LYS A 118 9.87 13.81 -7.62
C LYS A 118 10.89 13.45 -8.69
N LEU A 119 10.94 12.18 -9.05
CA LEU A 119 11.87 11.71 -10.07
C LEU A 119 11.40 12.19 -11.45
N PRO A 120 12.24 12.91 -12.24
CA PRO A 120 11.83 13.45 -13.54
C PRO A 120 11.32 12.38 -14.52
N ALA A 121 11.94 11.19 -14.50
CA ALA A 121 11.55 10.08 -15.36
C ALA A 121 10.09 9.63 -15.17
N PHE A 122 9.50 9.85 -13.98
CA PHE A 122 8.14 9.44 -13.68
C PHE A 122 7.11 10.09 -14.60
N GLU A 123 7.36 11.32 -15.07
CA GLU A 123 6.44 12.03 -15.97
C GLU A 123 6.38 11.45 -17.38
N MET A 124 7.40 10.69 -17.79
CA MET A 124 7.52 10.19 -19.16
C MET A 124 7.35 8.68 -19.27
N LEU A 125 7.09 7.95 -18.18
CA LEU A 125 6.95 6.49 -18.23
C LEU A 125 5.87 6.03 -19.21
N HIS A 126 4.77 6.79 -19.29
CA HIS A 126 3.65 6.49 -20.19
C HIS A 126 3.98 6.65 -21.68
N THR A 127 5.11 7.28 -22.03
CA THR A 127 5.56 7.44 -23.42
C THR A 127 6.55 6.36 -23.85
N LEU A 128 7.04 5.54 -22.91
CA LEU A 128 7.93 4.45 -23.20
C LEU A 128 7.18 3.30 -23.92
N PRO A 129 7.86 2.51 -24.77
CA PRO A 129 7.28 1.30 -25.33
C PRO A 129 6.81 0.36 -24.20
N GLY A 130 5.56 -0.09 -24.29
CA GLY A 130 4.98 -1.09 -23.39
C GLY A 130 4.93 -2.45 -24.07
N GLN A 131 5.17 -3.51 -23.30
CA GLN A 131 4.99 -4.89 -23.74
C GLN A 131 4.30 -5.67 -22.62
N ARG A 132 3.28 -6.46 -22.96
CA ARG A 132 2.63 -7.33 -21.99
C ARG A 132 3.48 -8.58 -21.77
N THR A 133 3.41 -9.18 -20.59
CA THR A 133 4.17 -10.41 -20.30
C THR A 133 3.79 -11.57 -21.22
N ASP A 134 2.52 -11.66 -21.60
CA ASP A 134 1.99 -12.67 -22.54
C ASP A 134 2.34 -12.40 -24.02
N ASP A 135 2.93 -11.23 -24.35
CA ASP A 135 3.42 -10.96 -25.71
C ASP A 135 4.77 -11.65 -25.99
N TYR A 136 5.53 -12.04 -24.96
CA TYR A 136 6.86 -12.66 -25.13
C TYR A 136 7.12 -13.92 -24.33
N ALA A 137 6.38 -14.18 -23.25
CA ALA A 137 6.52 -15.40 -22.48
C ALA A 137 5.69 -16.53 -23.09
N THR A 138 6.29 -17.71 -23.22
CA THR A 138 5.57 -18.94 -23.59
C THR A 138 4.62 -19.37 -22.46
N PRO A 139 3.59 -20.18 -22.74
CA PRO A 139 2.71 -20.71 -21.69
C PRO A 139 3.46 -21.42 -20.54
N ALA A 140 4.52 -22.17 -20.85
CA ALA A 140 5.33 -22.85 -19.85
C ALA A 140 6.18 -21.89 -18.98
N GLU A 141 6.54 -20.71 -19.50
CA GLU A 141 7.20 -19.67 -18.72
C GLU A 141 6.20 -18.91 -17.84
N LEU A 142 5.00 -18.65 -18.35
CA LEU A 142 3.90 -18.05 -17.58
C LEU A 142 3.50 -18.92 -16.38
N GLU A 143 3.47 -20.24 -16.55
CA GLU A 143 3.19 -21.17 -15.44
C GLU A 143 4.23 -21.04 -14.31
N LYS A 144 5.50 -20.82 -14.64
CA LYS A 144 6.56 -20.59 -13.64
C LYS A 144 6.44 -19.23 -12.94
N MET A 145 5.74 -18.27 -13.55
CA MET A 145 5.43 -16.94 -13.00
C MET A 145 4.08 -16.90 -12.27
N ALA A 146 3.45 -18.06 -12.02
CA ALA A 146 2.22 -18.13 -11.25
C ALA A 146 2.38 -17.42 -9.88
N SER A 147 1.45 -16.52 -9.59
CA SER A 147 1.49 -15.72 -8.37
C SER A 147 1.43 -16.59 -7.12
N ARG A 148 2.28 -16.27 -6.15
CA ARG A 148 2.21 -16.79 -4.77
C ARG A 148 1.65 -15.76 -3.79
N GLN A 149 1.11 -14.66 -4.31
CA GLN A 149 0.46 -13.64 -3.50
C GLN A 149 -0.78 -14.25 -2.82
N HIS A 150 -1.07 -13.77 -1.61
CA HIS A 150 -2.37 -14.00 -1.00
C HIS A 150 -3.48 -13.56 -1.95
N PRO A 151 -4.60 -14.29 -2.07
CA PRO A 151 -5.72 -13.81 -2.86
C PRO A 151 -6.19 -12.47 -2.28
N ASP A 152 -6.44 -11.47 -3.10
CA ASP A 152 -6.82 -10.11 -2.66
C ASP A 152 -8.27 -10.07 -2.14
N HIS A 153 -8.55 -10.85 -1.09
CA HIS A 153 -9.78 -10.91 -0.31
C HIS A 153 -9.54 -11.74 0.96
N ASP A 154 -10.31 -11.49 2.02
CA ASP A 154 -10.37 -12.35 3.21
C ASP A 154 -11.40 -13.48 3.06
#